data_AF-A0A2H1E7X4-F1
#
_entry.id   AF-A0A2H1E7X4-F1
#
_cell.length_a   1.000
_cell.length_b   1.000
_cell.length_c   1.000
_cell.angle_alpha   90.00
_cell.angle_beta   90.00
_cell.angle_gamma   90.00
#
_symmetry.space_group_name_H-M   'P 1'
#
loop_
_entity.id
_entity.type
_entity.pdbx_description
1 polymer ?
#
loop_
_entity_poly.entity_id
_entity_poly.type
_entity_poly.pdbx_seq_one_letter_code
_entity_poly.pdbx_strand_id
1 'polypeptide(L)'
;MNKMIKMKFLVIVFCAVTTLVNSQKVEGLCSSVDLLGIGVKNNEIKYVKYSPILKLQNKYRTFKEVKNSTVEELIISQMSVQDNDWLSFNFNKEMKWASQQFFRIKSQNTKTNYLELVRKATYTFDNENYAIVRVNVFDERREKPIVVSLKAKKEGNRWFLIRGKLKTPVEFLLTNLNLEYLDAVFEKKRTNNSTLNNIIASSWDKNNFNIASLYLKLGNLMLSDIEGLKEIFERNNSSSIEVGKQKFSLDLSLSKENIKANYLVPLNSQRFCYYFPNEISKYLEDELDLVLNYLKDKQTENVNIVPIHKFSYLRKGTNMIVFKYKVKTSKEEELKTEHYVKNNNSVIAFEGRSELDKDIYEIIRGLKSVAINEFSNGDNNPNYPEINKLKPFVKDANGVLNIEKLAKVLEENKTLLAKYLDN
;
A
#
# COMPACT_ATOMS: atom_id res chain seq x y z
N MET A 1 58.82 11.18 0.86
CA MET A 1 57.82 12.06 1.50
C MET A 1 56.90 12.84 0.52
N ASN A 2 56.94 12.59 -0.81
CA ASN A 2 56.19 13.39 -1.81
C ASN A 2 54.99 12.68 -2.48
N LYS A 3 54.73 11.39 -2.18
CA LYS A 3 53.60 10.63 -2.77
C LYS A 3 52.29 10.75 -1.96
N MET A 4 52.39 10.87 -0.63
CA MET A 4 51.23 10.98 0.26
C MET A 4 50.50 12.33 0.19
N ILE A 5 51.20 13.40 -0.20
CA ILE A 5 50.60 14.75 -0.30
C ILE A 5 49.79 14.90 -1.60
N LYS A 6 50.26 14.30 -2.71
CA LYS A 6 49.52 14.31 -3.99
C LYS A 6 48.22 13.51 -3.94
N MET A 7 48.16 12.45 -3.13
CA MET A 7 46.95 11.62 -2.98
C MET A 7 45.86 12.32 -2.15
N LYS A 8 46.23 13.17 -1.18
CA LYS A 8 45.26 13.98 -0.41
C LYS A 8 44.68 15.14 -1.23
N PHE A 9 45.45 15.73 -2.12
CA PHE A 9 44.96 16.82 -2.98
C PHE A 9 43.97 16.33 -4.05
N LEU A 10 44.19 15.13 -4.60
CA LEU A 10 43.27 14.54 -5.57
C LEU A 10 41.91 14.18 -4.94
N VAL A 11 41.90 13.72 -3.68
CA VAL A 11 40.67 13.41 -2.93
C VAL A 11 39.90 14.69 -2.58
N ILE A 12 40.59 15.78 -2.24
CA ILE A 12 39.94 17.08 -1.95
C ILE A 12 39.33 17.69 -3.22
N VAL A 13 39.99 17.58 -4.37
CA VAL A 13 39.44 18.03 -5.66
C VAL A 13 38.29 17.12 -6.14
N PHE A 14 38.36 15.81 -5.91
CA PHE A 14 37.24 14.90 -6.22
C PHE A 14 36.04 15.14 -5.29
N CYS A 15 36.25 15.49 -4.02
CA CYS A 15 35.21 15.94 -3.11
C CYS A 15 34.65 17.32 -3.47
N ALA A 16 35.47 18.27 -3.93
CA ALA A 16 35.01 19.60 -4.35
C ALA A 16 34.21 19.57 -5.67
N VAL A 17 34.59 18.70 -6.62
CA VAL A 17 33.87 18.52 -7.89
C VAL A 17 32.60 17.69 -7.70
N THR A 18 32.55 16.79 -6.71
CA THR A 18 31.30 16.10 -6.34
C THR A 18 30.38 16.94 -5.45
N THR A 19 30.84 18.06 -4.87
CA THR A 19 29.98 19.06 -4.21
C THR A 19 29.44 20.15 -5.15
N LEU A 20 29.87 20.19 -6.41
CA LEU A 20 29.08 20.76 -7.50
C LEU A 20 28.01 19.74 -7.94
N VAL A 21 27.32 19.16 -6.95
CA VAL A 21 26.01 18.54 -7.18
C VAL A 21 25.12 19.65 -7.71
N ASN A 22 24.53 19.41 -8.87
CA ASN A 22 23.42 20.14 -9.46
C ASN A 22 22.44 20.73 -8.42
N SER A 23 22.76 21.90 -7.88
CA SER A 23 21.85 22.78 -7.16
C SER A 23 21.12 23.60 -8.20
N GLN A 24 20.20 22.95 -8.93
CA GLN A 24 19.13 23.56 -9.72
C GLN A 24 18.28 22.46 -10.37
N LYS A 25 17.64 21.66 -9.53
CA LYS A 25 16.30 21.15 -9.82
C LYS A 25 15.48 21.41 -8.57
N VAL A 26 14.84 22.58 -8.53
CA VAL A 26 13.70 22.77 -7.64
C VAL A 26 12.57 21.96 -8.25
N GLU A 27 12.60 20.65 -8.03
CA GLU A 27 11.40 19.84 -8.16
C GLU A 27 10.43 20.35 -7.10
N GLY A 28 9.17 20.56 -7.45
CA GLY A 28 8.14 20.78 -6.45
C GLY A 28 8.22 19.66 -5.43
N LEU A 29 8.01 19.97 -4.15
CA LEU A 29 8.03 18.96 -3.09
C LEU A 29 6.78 18.08 -3.24
N CYS A 30 6.84 17.19 -4.23
CA CYS A 30 5.87 16.15 -4.46
C CYS A 30 6.31 14.92 -3.69
N SER A 31 5.50 14.54 -2.71
CA SER A 31 5.68 13.31 -1.95
C SER A 31 4.70 12.26 -2.46
N SER A 32 5.23 11.10 -2.84
CA SER A 32 4.44 9.91 -3.19
C SER A 32 4.29 8.97 -1.99
N VAL A 33 4.01 9.55 -0.82
CA VAL A 33 3.79 8.80 0.43
C VAL A 33 2.29 8.51 0.58
N ASP A 34 1.99 7.31 1.06
CA ASP A 34 0.64 6.88 1.39
C ASP A 34 0.11 7.64 2.61
N LEU A 35 -0.44 8.81 2.32
CA LEU A 35 -0.82 9.82 3.29
C LEU A 35 -2.16 9.48 3.95
N LEU A 36 -3.16 9.23 3.11
CA LEU A 36 -4.56 9.07 3.45
C LEU A 36 -5.00 7.63 3.15
N GLY A 37 -5.89 7.12 3.99
CA GLY A 37 -6.46 5.79 3.84
C GLY A 37 -7.91 5.72 4.32
N ILE A 38 -8.61 4.73 3.79
CA ILE A 38 -10.02 4.48 4.03
C ILE A 38 -10.13 3.51 5.21
N GLY A 39 -10.94 3.89 6.20
CA GLY A 39 -11.27 3.03 7.32
C GLY A 39 -12.25 1.93 6.90
N VAL A 40 -11.80 0.69 6.93
CA VAL A 40 -12.68 -0.46 6.71
C VAL A 40 -13.15 -0.95 8.08
N LYS A 41 -14.46 -0.94 8.30
CA LYS A 41 -15.10 -1.35 9.56
C LYS A 41 -15.89 -2.63 9.38
N ASN A 42 -15.80 -3.53 10.35
CA ASN A 42 -16.57 -4.78 10.44
C ASN A 42 -16.51 -5.65 9.17
N ASN A 43 -15.43 -5.54 8.39
CA ASN A 43 -15.31 -6.30 7.17
C ASN A 43 -14.95 -7.74 7.46
N GLU A 44 -15.53 -8.67 6.70
CA GLU A 44 -15.29 -10.09 6.89
C GLU A 44 -14.00 -10.50 6.19
N ILE A 45 -12.99 -10.84 6.99
CA ILE A 45 -11.82 -11.56 6.54
C ILE A 45 -12.10 -13.04 6.72
N LYS A 46 -12.11 -13.76 5.61
CA LYS A 46 -12.16 -15.22 5.63
C LYS A 46 -10.74 -15.76 5.62
N TYR A 47 -10.35 -16.34 6.75
CA TYR A 47 -9.07 -17.00 6.92
C TYR A 47 -9.20 -18.47 6.52
N VAL A 48 -8.21 -18.97 5.78
CA VAL A 48 -8.18 -20.33 5.24
C VAL A 48 -6.86 -21.00 5.58
N LYS A 49 -6.96 -22.15 6.24
CA LYS A 49 -5.86 -23.09 6.45
C LYS A 49 -5.87 -24.16 5.37
N TYR A 50 -4.73 -24.36 4.70
CA TYR A 50 -4.55 -25.54 3.86
C TYR A 50 -4.01 -26.65 4.77
N SER A 51 -4.86 -27.62 5.09
CA SER A 51 -4.52 -28.80 5.88
C SER A 51 -5.05 -30.06 5.18
N PRO A 52 -4.16 -30.95 4.67
CA PRO A 52 -2.70 -30.80 4.61
C PRO A 52 -2.27 -29.59 3.75
N ILE A 53 -1.01 -29.16 3.87
CA ILE A 53 -0.45 -28.06 3.06
C ILE A 53 -0.58 -28.40 1.57
N LEU A 54 -1.07 -27.45 0.78
CA LEU A 54 -1.32 -27.65 -0.64
C LEU A 54 -0.03 -27.45 -1.46
N LYS A 55 0.57 -28.55 -1.92
CA LYS A 55 1.75 -28.56 -2.78
C LYS A 55 1.37 -28.40 -4.25
N LEU A 56 1.86 -27.35 -4.92
CA LEU A 56 1.63 -27.07 -6.33
C LEU A 56 2.82 -27.55 -7.17
N GLN A 57 2.69 -28.74 -7.76
CA GLN A 57 3.70 -29.33 -8.67
C GLN A 57 3.21 -29.46 -10.11
N ASN A 58 1.89 -29.35 -10.32
CA ASN A 58 1.27 -29.41 -11.64
C ASN A 58 1.36 -28.05 -12.33
N LYS A 59 1.59 -28.06 -13.65
CA LYS A 59 1.58 -26.89 -14.53
C LYS A 59 0.54 -27.07 -15.63
N TYR A 60 -0.07 -25.98 -16.07
CA TYR A 60 -0.85 -25.96 -17.30
C TYR A 60 0.06 -26.23 -18.49
N ARG A 61 -0.45 -26.99 -19.46
CA ARG A 61 0.32 -27.30 -20.68
C ARG A 61 0.17 -26.18 -21.70
N THR A 62 -1.02 -25.58 -21.75
CA THR A 62 -1.38 -24.57 -22.75
C THR A 62 -2.12 -23.41 -22.11
N PHE A 63 -1.97 -22.21 -22.69
CA PHE A 63 -2.68 -21.01 -22.22
C PHE A 63 -4.21 -21.15 -22.31
N LYS A 64 -4.73 -21.97 -23.24
CA LYS A 64 -6.17 -22.22 -23.41
C LYS A 64 -6.84 -22.90 -22.20
N GLU A 65 -6.07 -23.58 -21.36
CA GLU A 65 -6.58 -24.24 -20.14
C GLU A 65 -6.84 -23.26 -19.00
N VAL A 66 -6.32 -22.03 -19.10
CA VAL A 66 -6.24 -21.06 -18.01
C VAL A 66 -7.53 -20.28 -17.89
N LYS A 67 -8.17 -20.38 -16.72
CA LYS A 67 -9.37 -19.61 -16.37
C LYS A 67 -9.13 -18.60 -15.25
N ASN A 68 -8.26 -18.95 -14.29
CA ASN A 68 -8.02 -18.18 -13.06
C ASN A 68 -9.32 -17.91 -12.28
N SER A 69 -10.20 -18.90 -12.19
CA SER A 69 -11.48 -18.82 -11.46
C SER A 69 -11.27 -18.80 -9.94
N THR A 70 -10.14 -19.35 -9.48
CA THR A 70 -9.67 -19.33 -8.10
C THR A 70 -8.26 -18.73 -8.02
N VAL A 71 -7.85 -18.35 -6.81
CA VAL A 71 -6.49 -17.84 -6.56
C VAL A 71 -5.45 -18.95 -6.77
N GLU A 72 -5.81 -20.19 -6.46
CA GLU A 72 -5.01 -21.38 -6.69
C GLU A 72 -4.74 -21.58 -8.18
N GLU A 73 -5.78 -21.50 -9.03
CA GLU A 73 -5.64 -21.55 -10.49
C GLU A 73 -4.72 -20.41 -11.02
N LEU A 74 -4.89 -19.20 -10.49
CA LEU A 74 -4.02 -18.06 -10.82
C LEU A 74 -2.54 -18.32 -10.49
N ILE A 75 -2.26 -18.90 -9.32
CA ILE A 75 -0.87 -19.21 -8.91
C ILE A 75 -0.28 -20.30 -9.81
N ILE A 76 -1.04 -21.36 -10.11
CA ILE A 76 -0.61 -22.41 -11.05
C ILE A 76 -0.37 -21.82 -12.45
N SER A 77 -1.27 -20.94 -12.91
CA SER A 77 -1.12 -20.19 -14.17
C SER A 77 0.19 -19.40 -14.18
N GLN A 78 0.50 -18.69 -13.09
CA GLN A 78 1.74 -17.94 -12.98
C GLN A 78 2.99 -18.82 -13.01
N MET A 79 2.92 -20.04 -12.45
CA MET A 79 3.99 -21.05 -12.54
C MET A 79 4.10 -21.73 -13.91
N SER A 80 3.12 -21.51 -14.79
CA SER A 80 3.02 -22.16 -16.10
C SER A 80 3.30 -21.21 -17.27
N VAL A 81 3.51 -19.92 -16.98
CA VAL A 81 3.64 -18.85 -17.98
C VAL A 81 4.80 -19.09 -18.95
N GLN A 82 4.54 -18.93 -20.25
CA GLN A 82 5.52 -19.20 -21.31
C GLN A 82 5.84 -17.98 -22.19
N ASP A 83 5.01 -16.93 -22.12
CA ASP A 83 5.14 -15.73 -22.93
C ASP A 83 4.51 -14.50 -22.23
N ASN A 84 4.65 -13.34 -22.87
CA ASN A 84 4.15 -12.06 -22.34
C ASN A 84 2.63 -11.93 -22.39
N ASP A 85 1.94 -12.63 -23.30
CA ASP A 85 0.48 -12.56 -23.40
C ASP A 85 -0.16 -13.28 -22.20
N TRP A 86 0.33 -14.48 -21.89
CA TRP A 86 -0.07 -15.21 -20.71
C TRP A 86 0.33 -14.46 -19.42
N LEU A 87 1.51 -13.85 -19.39
CA LEU A 87 1.91 -13.02 -18.25
C LEU A 87 0.93 -11.86 -18.06
N SER A 88 0.63 -11.13 -19.13
CA SER A 88 -0.28 -9.97 -19.12
C SER A 88 -1.68 -10.38 -18.68
N PHE A 89 -2.15 -11.55 -19.12
CA PHE A 89 -3.41 -12.13 -18.68
C PHE A 89 -3.48 -12.30 -17.15
N ASN A 90 -2.42 -12.81 -16.52
CA ASN A 90 -2.39 -12.99 -15.06
C ASN A 90 -2.41 -11.67 -14.27
N PHE A 91 -2.00 -10.54 -14.86
CA PHE A 91 -1.96 -9.23 -14.19
C PHE A 91 -3.09 -8.26 -14.60
N ASN A 92 -3.92 -8.63 -15.57
CA ASN A 92 -4.88 -7.75 -16.26
C ASN A 92 -4.28 -6.46 -16.86
N LYS A 93 -3.03 -6.51 -17.28
CA LYS A 93 -2.36 -5.36 -17.89
C LYS A 93 -1.16 -5.84 -18.69
N GLU A 94 -0.67 -5.00 -19.59
CA GLU A 94 0.54 -5.31 -20.35
C GLU A 94 1.73 -5.52 -19.40
N MET A 95 2.37 -6.68 -19.54
CA MET A 95 3.54 -7.09 -18.77
C MET A 95 4.63 -7.55 -19.73
N LYS A 96 5.88 -7.18 -19.44
CA LYS A 96 7.03 -7.62 -20.22
C LYS A 96 8.07 -8.28 -19.33
N TRP A 97 8.39 -9.52 -19.69
CA TRP A 97 9.53 -10.28 -19.19
C TRP A 97 10.45 -10.63 -20.37
N ALA A 98 11.73 -10.83 -20.06
CA ALA A 98 12.70 -11.33 -21.00
C ALA A 98 12.54 -12.85 -21.21
N SER A 99 12.86 -13.34 -22.41
CA SER A 99 12.72 -14.76 -22.78
C SER A 99 13.41 -15.73 -21.80
N GLN A 100 14.51 -15.30 -21.17
CA GLN A 100 15.23 -16.08 -20.16
C GLN A 100 14.36 -16.40 -18.92
N GLN A 101 13.44 -15.51 -18.55
CA GLN A 101 12.55 -15.73 -17.41
C GLN A 101 11.55 -16.85 -17.70
N PHE A 102 10.97 -16.87 -18.90
CA PHE A 102 10.08 -17.95 -19.35
C PHE A 102 10.83 -19.27 -19.48
N PHE A 103 12.05 -19.26 -20.02
CA PHE A 103 12.88 -20.45 -20.11
C PHE A 103 13.15 -21.06 -18.73
N ARG A 104 13.50 -20.25 -17.73
CA ARG A 104 13.71 -20.71 -16.35
C ARG A 104 12.47 -21.38 -15.76
N ILE A 105 11.28 -20.80 -15.97
CA ILE A 105 10.02 -21.38 -15.48
C ILE A 105 9.75 -22.71 -16.18
N LYS A 106 9.99 -22.79 -17.50
CA LYS A 106 9.76 -24.01 -18.30
C LYS A 106 10.72 -25.14 -17.93
N SER A 107 11.98 -24.82 -17.63
CA SER A 107 13.03 -25.83 -17.36
C SER A 107 13.04 -26.36 -15.93
N GLN A 108 12.28 -25.78 -15.00
CA GLN A 108 12.26 -26.18 -13.60
C GLN A 108 11.68 -27.58 -13.39
N ASN A 109 12.43 -28.43 -12.69
CA ASN A 109 11.93 -29.71 -12.18
C ASN A 109 10.95 -29.45 -11.02
N THR A 110 9.67 -29.73 -11.23
CA THR A 110 8.62 -29.45 -10.24
C THR A 110 8.61 -30.41 -9.05
N LYS A 111 9.42 -31.49 -9.08
CA LYS A 111 9.60 -32.34 -7.90
C LYS A 111 10.45 -31.65 -6.84
N THR A 112 11.46 -30.90 -7.25
CA THR A 112 12.42 -30.20 -6.37
C THR A 112 12.15 -28.70 -6.26
N ASN A 113 11.51 -28.10 -7.26
CA ASN A 113 11.17 -26.68 -7.32
C ASN A 113 9.65 -26.51 -7.41
N TYR A 114 9.00 -26.27 -6.27
CA TYR A 114 7.54 -26.21 -6.16
C TYR A 114 7.09 -25.10 -5.21
N LEU A 115 5.79 -24.81 -5.24
CA LEU A 115 5.17 -23.89 -4.31
C LEU A 115 4.29 -24.65 -3.32
N GLU A 116 4.26 -24.19 -2.08
CA GLU A 116 3.27 -24.62 -1.10
C GLU A 116 2.37 -23.46 -0.72
N LEU A 117 1.06 -23.67 -0.82
CA LEU A 117 0.05 -22.75 -0.34
C LEU A 117 -0.29 -23.15 1.09
N VAL A 118 0.01 -22.25 2.02
CA VAL A 118 -0.03 -22.59 3.44
C VAL A 118 -1.21 -21.94 4.13
N ARG A 119 -1.42 -20.65 3.90
CA ARG A 119 -2.54 -19.86 4.43
C ARG A 119 -3.03 -18.86 3.41
N LYS A 120 -4.33 -18.55 3.46
CA LYS A 120 -4.97 -17.54 2.63
C LYS A 120 -5.91 -16.69 3.47
N ALA A 121 -5.86 -15.38 3.27
CA ALA A 121 -6.89 -14.46 3.76
C ALA A 121 -7.61 -13.86 2.55
N THR A 122 -8.94 -13.94 2.53
CA THR A 122 -9.78 -13.26 1.53
C THR A 122 -10.66 -12.23 2.20
N TYR A 123 -10.85 -11.08 1.57
CA TYR A 123 -11.65 -9.98 2.10
C TYR A 123 -12.26 -9.16 0.96
N THR A 124 -13.31 -8.40 1.26
CA THR A 124 -13.96 -7.51 0.28
C THR A 124 -13.60 -6.05 0.59
N PHE A 125 -13.30 -5.25 -0.42
CA PHE A 125 -13.06 -3.81 -0.27
C PHE A 125 -13.53 -3.08 -1.52
N ASP A 126 -14.30 -2.00 -1.36
CA ASP A 126 -14.92 -1.24 -2.47
C ASP A 126 -15.64 -2.15 -3.48
N ASN A 127 -16.42 -3.12 -2.97
CA ASN A 127 -17.14 -4.16 -3.74
C ASN A 127 -16.24 -5.09 -4.57
N GLU A 128 -14.93 -5.03 -4.41
CA GLU A 128 -13.99 -5.96 -5.04
C GLU A 128 -13.50 -7.01 -4.03
N ASN A 129 -13.24 -8.22 -4.52
CA ASN A 129 -12.70 -9.30 -3.69
C ASN A 129 -11.19 -9.37 -3.81
N TYR A 130 -10.53 -9.48 -2.67
CA TYR A 130 -9.08 -9.56 -2.56
C TYR A 130 -8.67 -10.85 -1.87
N ALA A 131 -7.45 -11.28 -2.17
CA ALA A 131 -6.81 -12.41 -1.52
C ALA A 131 -5.33 -12.12 -1.27
N ILE A 132 -4.85 -12.53 -0.10
CA ILE A 132 -3.43 -12.59 0.24
C ILE A 132 -3.10 -14.02 0.62
N VAL A 133 -2.15 -14.62 -0.08
CA VAL A 133 -1.76 -16.01 0.09
C VAL A 133 -0.31 -16.07 0.55
N ARG A 134 -0.06 -16.75 1.67
CA ARG A 134 1.30 -17.12 2.08
C ARG A 134 1.73 -18.33 1.26
N VAL A 135 2.83 -18.15 0.54
CA VAL A 135 3.43 -19.17 -0.32
C VAL A 135 4.85 -19.45 0.15
N ASN A 136 5.16 -20.72 0.37
CA ASN A 136 6.54 -21.16 0.53
C ASN A 136 7.07 -21.58 -0.85
N VAL A 137 8.16 -20.96 -1.29
CA VAL A 137 8.85 -21.25 -2.55
C VAL A 137 10.02 -22.17 -2.25
N PHE A 138 9.94 -23.41 -2.72
CA PHE A 138 11.04 -24.37 -2.65
C PHE A 138 11.86 -24.27 -3.92
N ASP A 139 13.18 -24.18 -3.74
CA ASP A 139 14.17 -24.12 -4.80
C ASP A 139 15.30 -25.05 -4.39
N GLU A 140 15.70 -25.95 -5.28
CA GLU A 140 16.71 -26.98 -4.99
C GLU A 140 18.08 -26.41 -4.58
N ARG A 141 18.34 -25.14 -4.91
CA ARG A 141 19.56 -24.41 -4.56
C ARG A 141 19.54 -23.85 -3.15
N ARG A 142 18.43 -24.02 -2.40
CA ARG A 142 18.24 -23.47 -1.06
C ARG A 142 17.84 -24.56 -0.08
N GLU A 143 18.46 -24.53 1.09
CA GLU A 143 18.13 -25.42 2.19
C GLU A 143 16.75 -25.10 2.81
N LYS A 144 16.37 -23.81 2.84
CA LYS A 144 15.11 -23.34 3.42
C LYS A 144 14.24 -22.66 2.36
N PRO A 145 12.90 -22.86 2.41
CA PRO A 145 11.99 -22.21 1.48
C PRO A 145 11.97 -20.70 1.67
N ILE A 146 11.73 -19.99 0.57
CA ILE A 146 11.48 -18.54 0.60
C ILE A 146 10.00 -18.34 0.89
N VAL A 147 9.67 -17.68 2.00
CA VAL A 147 8.29 -17.29 2.31
C VAL A 147 7.97 -15.98 1.61
N VAL A 148 6.93 -16.00 0.77
CA VAL A 148 6.43 -14.82 0.07
C VAL A 148 4.91 -14.70 0.23
N SER A 149 4.41 -13.49 0.04
CA SER A 149 2.99 -13.19 -0.09
C SER A 149 2.63 -12.95 -1.56
N LEU A 150 1.57 -13.59 -2.02
CA LEU A 150 0.94 -13.27 -3.30
C LEU A 150 -0.37 -12.54 -3.04
N LYS A 151 -0.54 -11.40 -3.71
CA LYS A 151 -1.74 -10.58 -3.63
C LYS A 151 -2.53 -10.72 -4.93
N ALA A 152 -3.82 -10.94 -4.80
CA ALA A 152 -4.73 -11.05 -5.93
C ALA A 152 -6.00 -10.24 -5.71
N LYS A 153 -6.59 -9.75 -6.81
CA LYS A 153 -7.94 -9.18 -6.84
C LYS A 153 -8.81 -9.95 -7.82
N LYS A 154 -10.12 -9.94 -7.60
CA LYS A 154 -11.12 -10.54 -8.49
C LYS A 154 -11.84 -9.46 -9.27
N GLU A 155 -11.85 -9.56 -10.59
CA GLU A 155 -12.70 -8.75 -11.46
C GLU A 155 -13.59 -9.68 -12.29
N GLY A 156 -14.90 -9.48 -12.21
CA GLY A 156 -15.88 -10.43 -12.75
C GLY A 156 -15.66 -11.84 -12.19
N ASN A 157 -15.47 -12.82 -13.09
CA ASN A 157 -15.29 -14.22 -12.73
C ASN A 157 -13.82 -14.66 -12.60
N ARG A 158 -12.86 -13.72 -12.66
CA ARG A 158 -11.44 -14.03 -12.79
C ARG A 158 -10.59 -13.35 -11.73
N TRP A 159 -9.56 -14.05 -11.25
CA TRP A 159 -8.54 -13.53 -10.34
C TRP A 159 -7.30 -13.07 -11.09
N PHE A 160 -6.67 -12.04 -10.55
CA PHE A 160 -5.50 -11.36 -11.11
C PHE A 160 -4.48 -11.05 -10.05
N LEU A 161 -3.18 -11.16 -10.39
CA LEU A 161 -2.10 -10.72 -9.52
C LEU A 161 -2.05 -9.19 -9.47
N ILE A 162 -1.92 -8.64 -8.27
CA ILE A 162 -1.72 -7.21 -8.06
C ILE A 162 -0.31 -6.95 -7.52
N ARG A 163 0.37 -5.96 -8.09
CA ARG A 163 1.65 -5.47 -7.58
C ARG A 163 1.38 -4.28 -6.68
N GLY A 164 1.57 -4.46 -5.39
CA GLY A 164 1.58 -3.37 -4.40
C GLY A 164 2.92 -3.35 -3.69
N LYS A 165 3.57 -2.19 -3.65
CA LYS A 165 4.81 -2.00 -2.88
C LYS A 165 4.56 -2.09 -1.37
N LEU A 166 3.38 -1.70 -0.93
CA LEU A 166 3.00 -1.71 0.48
C LEU A 166 2.62 -3.11 0.96
N LYS A 167 3.15 -3.46 2.12
CA LYS A 167 2.69 -4.61 2.90
C LYS A 167 1.52 -4.18 3.76
N THR A 168 0.36 -4.80 3.59
CA THR A 168 -0.76 -4.58 4.50
C THR A 168 -0.48 -5.25 5.85
N PRO A 169 -1.13 -4.84 6.95
CA PRO A 169 -1.03 -5.55 8.22
C PRO A 169 -1.35 -7.05 8.10
N VAL A 170 -2.35 -7.43 7.29
CA VAL A 170 -2.68 -8.84 7.00
C VAL A 170 -1.51 -9.54 6.30
N GLU A 171 -0.90 -8.89 5.32
CA GLU A 171 0.29 -9.42 4.63
C GLU A 171 1.45 -9.65 5.61
N PHE A 172 1.72 -8.68 6.49
CA PHE A 172 2.75 -8.83 7.52
C PHE A 172 2.50 -10.04 8.41
N LEU A 173 1.29 -10.22 8.93
CA LEU A 173 0.95 -11.35 9.79
C LEU A 173 1.18 -12.67 9.06
N LEU A 174 0.64 -12.79 7.84
CA LEU A 174 0.76 -13.99 7.02
C LEU A 174 2.22 -14.37 6.74
N THR A 175 3.11 -13.40 6.51
CA THR A 175 4.51 -13.70 6.11
C THR A 175 5.49 -13.83 7.26
N ASN A 176 5.25 -13.16 8.40
CA ASN A 176 6.24 -13.06 9.47
C ASN A 176 5.93 -13.95 10.67
N LEU A 177 4.67 -14.30 10.92
CA LEU A 177 4.35 -15.16 12.05
C LEU A 177 4.62 -16.64 11.73
N ASN A 178 5.03 -17.37 12.76
CA ASN A 178 4.95 -18.83 12.79
C ASN A 178 3.51 -19.29 12.45
N LEU A 179 3.33 -20.45 11.82
CA LEU A 179 2.00 -20.92 11.42
C LEU A 179 1.08 -21.18 12.62
N GLU A 180 1.62 -21.72 13.72
CA GLU A 180 0.84 -21.98 14.93
C GLU A 180 0.35 -20.68 15.56
N TYR A 181 1.24 -19.69 15.69
CA TYR A 181 0.90 -18.39 16.25
C TYR A 181 0.01 -17.56 15.33
N LEU A 182 0.21 -17.67 14.02
CA LEU A 182 -0.69 -17.08 13.03
C LEU A 182 -2.10 -17.66 13.14
N ASP A 183 -2.20 -18.99 13.25
CA ASP A 183 -3.46 -19.68 13.48
C ASP A 183 -4.13 -19.21 14.78
N ALA A 184 -3.37 -19.11 15.86
CA ALA A 184 -3.87 -18.65 17.15
C ALA A 184 -4.38 -17.20 17.12
N VAL A 185 -3.71 -16.33 16.38
CA VAL A 185 -4.12 -14.93 16.17
C VAL A 185 -5.49 -14.86 15.48
N PHE A 186 -5.67 -15.57 14.37
CA PHE A 186 -6.90 -15.50 13.58
C PHE A 186 -8.06 -16.29 14.24
N GLU A 187 -7.76 -17.37 14.96
CA GLU A 187 -8.78 -18.19 15.66
C GLU A 187 -9.01 -17.78 17.12
N LYS A 188 -8.36 -16.70 17.58
CA LYS A 188 -8.44 -16.21 18.97
C LYS A 188 -8.13 -17.29 20.01
N LYS A 189 -7.13 -18.15 19.73
CA LYS A 189 -6.70 -19.24 20.61
C LYS A 189 -5.54 -18.83 21.49
N ARG A 190 -5.46 -19.44 22.67
CA ARG A 190 -4.27 -19.33 23.53
C ARG A 190 -3.14 -20.20 23.01
N THR A 191 -1.93 -19.74 23.23
CA THR A 191 -0.67 -20.43 22.92
C THR A 191 0.13 -20.66 24.21
N ASN A 192 1.27 -21.34 24.10
CA ASN A 192 2.26 -21.45 25.16
C ASN A 192 2.98 -20.11 25.47
N ASN A 193 2.85 -19.09 24.62
CA ASN A 193 3.53 -17.81 24.76
C ASN A 193 2.62 -16.75 25.42
N SER A 194 2.89 -16.41 26.68
CA SER A 194 2.06 -15.49 27.48
C SER A 194 2.02 -14.06 26.91
N THR A 195 3.13 -13.57 26.36
CA THR A 195 3.21 -12.26 25.72
C THR A 195 2.31 -12.20 24.49
N LEU A 196 2.36 -13.21 23.62
CA LEU A 196 1.47 -13.31 22.47
C LEU A 196 0.00 -13.40 22.91
N ASN A 197 -0.32 -14.17 23.95
CA ASN A 197 -1.68 -14.27 24.48
C ASN A 197 -2.23 -12.90 24.92
N ASN A 198 -1.41 -12.07 25.58
CA ASN A 198 -1.79 -10.71 25.96
C ASN A 198 -2.00 -9.80 24.74
N ILE A 199 -1.15 -9.95 23.72
CA ILE A 199 -1.26 -9.21 22.46
C ILE A 199 -2.54 -9.60 21.71
N ILE A 200 -2.86 -10.90 21.62
CA ILE A 200 -4.12 -11.42 21.04
C ILE A 200 -5.30 -10.87 21.82
N ALA A 201 -5.36 -11.07 23.14
CA ALA A 201 -6.48 -10.66 23.97
C ALA A 201 -6.77 -9.15 23.85
N SER A 202 -5.73 -8.32 23.83
CA SER A 202 -5.88 -6.87 23.72
C SER A 202 -6.10 -6.35 22.29
N SER A 203 -6.06 -7.23 21.28
CA SER A 203 -6.32 -6.89 19.87
C SER A 203 -7.69 -7.37 19.39
N TRP A 204 -8.42 -8.09 20.23
CA TRP A 204 -9.77 -8.57 19.98
C TRP A 204 -10.75 -7.90 20.93
N ASP A 205 -11.78 -7.23 20.38
CA ASP A 205 -12.94 -6.78 21.14
C ASP A 205 -14.15 -7.62 20.75
N LYS A 206 -14.59 -8.50 21.65
CA LYS A 206 -15.60 -9.53 21.38
C LYS A 206 -15.24 -10.36 20.13
N ASN A 207 -15.88 -10.08 19.00
CA ASN A 207 -15.67 -10.75 17.71
C ASN A 207 -15.04 -9.84 16.64
N ASN A 208 -14.60 -8.64 17.03
CA ASN A 208 -13.95 -7.68 16.14
C ASN A 208 -12.43 -7.71 16.35
N PHE A 209 -11.72 -8.04 15.29
CA PHE A 209 -10.26 -8.12 15.27
C PHE A 209 -9.66 -6.76 14.85
N ASN A 210 -8.91 -6.14 15.75
CA ASN A 210 -8.13 -4.92 15.47
C ASN A 210 -6.73 -5.29 14.98
N ILE A 211 -6.63 -5.52 13.67
CA ILE A 211 -5.41 -5.96 13.00
C ILE A 211 -4.30 -4.92 13.11
N ALA A 212 -4.64 -3.63 13.05
CA ALA A 212 -3.66 -2.55 13.19
C ALA A 212 -3.00 -2.55 14.58
N SER A 213 -3.79 -2.73 15.64
CA SER A 213 -3.25 -2.83 17.02
C SER A 213 -2.34 -4.04 17.18
N LEU A 214 -2.74 -5.20 16.65
CA LEU A 214 -1.93 -6.41 16.71
C LEU A 214 -0.60 -6.23 15.96
N TYR A 215 -0.66 -5.71 14.74
CA TYR A 215 0.49 -5.45 13.90
C TYR A 215 1.52 -4.54 14.59
N LEU A 216 1.07 -3.47 15.26
CA LEU A 216 1.98 -2.60 16.04
C LEU A 216 2.66 -3.33 17.18
N LYS A 217 1.87 -4.04 17.99
CA LYS A 217 2.39 -4.75 19.16
C LYS A 217 3.42 -5.79 18.74
N LEU A 218 3.14 -6.54 17.66
CA LEU A 218 4.07 -7.51 17.09
C LEU A 218 5.29 -6.84 16.42
N GLY A 219 5.11 -5.72 15.74
CA GLY A 219 6.22 -4.95 15.16
C GLY A 219 7.19 -4.45 16.23
N ASN A 220 6.66 -3.86 17.30
CA ASN A 220 7.47 -3.44 18.46
C ASN A 220 8.16 -4.63 19.11
N LEU A 221 7.47 -5.78 19.20
CA LEU A 221 8.06 -7.01 19.73
C LEU A 221 9.21 -7.51 18.86
N MET A 222 9.07 -7.45 17.54
CA MET A 222 10.11 -7.86 16.59
C MET A 222 11.36 -6.97 16.67
N LEU A 223 11.20 -5.71 17.07
CA LEU A 223 12.29 -4.78 17.30
C LEU A 223 12.89 -4.91 18.71
N SER A 224 12.20 -5.58 19.63
CA SER A 224 12.71 -5.84 20.97
C SER A 224 13.68 -7.02 20.94
N ASP A 225 14.83 -6.91 21.60
CA ASP A 225 15.84 -7.97 21.64
C ASP A 225 15.57 -9.00 22.75
N ILE A 226 14.28 -9.24 23.04
CA ILE A 226 13.86 -10.11 24.14
C ILE A 226 14.01 -11.57 23.70
N GLU A 227 14.95 -12.25 24.32
CA GLU A 227 15.21 -13.68 24.14
C GLU A 227 13.96 -14.50 24.54
N GLY A 228 13.53 -15.42 23.67
CA GLY A 228 12.27 -16.17 23.82
C GLY A 228 11.07 -15.64 23.02
N LEU A 229 11.16 -14.46 22.40
CA LEU A 229 10.11 -13.95 21.51
C LEU A 229 10.42 -14.13 20.02
N LYS A 230 11.65 -14.57 19.70
CA LYS A 230 12.09 -14.88 18.34
C LYS A 230 11.29 -16.05 17.75
N GLU A 231 10.91 -17.03 18.56
CA GLU A 231 10.06 -18.17 18.16
C GLU A 231 8.75 -17.73 17.50
N ILE A 232 8.21 -16.55 17.89
CA ILE A 232 6.96 -16.00 17.33
C ILE A 232 7.08 -15.79 15.82
N PHE A 233 8.29 -15.46 15.38
CA PHE A 233 8.64 -15.11 14.02
C PHE A 233 9.48 -16.18 13.32
N GLU A 234 9.84 -17.26 14.02
CA GLU A 234 10.57 -18.37 13.45
C GLU A 234 9.69 -19.18 12.49
N ARG A 235 10.29 -19.56 11.35
CA ARG A 235 9.59 -20.28 10.28
C ARG A 235 9.53 -21.77 10.63
N ASN A 236 8.33 -22.34 10.67
CA ASN A 236 8.13 -23.78 10.86
C ASN A 236 8.71 -24.62 9.71
N ASN A 237 9.26 -25.78 10.08
CA ASN A 237 9.45 -26.92 9.19
C ASN A 237 8.18 -27.78 9.25
N SER A 238 7.27 -27.63 8.28
CA SER A 238 6.02 -28.42 8.22
C SER A 238 6.10 -29.51 7.15
N SER A 239 5.49 -30.67 7.41
CA SER A 239 5.34 -31.78 6.46
C SER A 239 4.23 -31.48 5.42
N SER A 240 4.44 -31.89 4.16
CA SER A 240 3.51 -31.65 3.04
C SER A 240 3.08 -32.93 2.33
N ILE A 241 1.94 -32.87 1.61
CA ILE A 241 1.38 -33.99 0.82
C ILE A 241 1.30 -33.58 -0.66
N GLU A 242 1.70 -34.47 -1.56
CA GLU A 242 1.61 -34.25 -3.01
C GLU A 242 0.18 -34.44 -3.52
N VAL A 243 -0.38 -33.45 -4.21
CA VAL A 243 -1.73 -33.56 -4.81
C VAL A 243 -1.61 -33.80 -6.31
N GLY A 244 -1.93 -35.03 -6.71
CA GLY A 244 -2.00 -35.47 -8.10
C GLY A 244 -3.19 -34.89 -8.87
N LYS A 245 -3.11 -34.96 -10.20
CA LYS A 245 -4.10 -34.46 -11.17
C LYS A 245 -5.51 -35.01 -10.94
N GLN A 246 -6.34 -34.32 -10.16
CA GLN A 246 -7.79 -34.50 -10.18
C GLN A 246 -8.47 -33.14 -10.32
N LYS A 247 -9.61 -33.13 -11.04
CA LYS A 247 -10.53 -32.00 -11.12
C LYS A 247 -10.69 -31.39 -9.73
N PHE A 248 -10.55 -30.06 -9.64
CA PHE A 248 -10.62 -29.29 -8.40
C PHE A 248 -11.96 -29.48 -7.65
N SER A 249 -12.10 -30.58 -6.92
CA SER A 249 -12.96 -30.72 -5.76
C SER A 249 -12.06 -31.02 -4.58
N LEU A 250 -11.36 -29.99 -4.10
CA LEU A 250 -10.54 -30.09 -2.90
C LEU A 250 -11.48 -30.17 -1.70
N ASP A 251 -11.71 -31.39 -1.20
CA ASP A 251 -12.08 -31.64 0.20
C ASP A 251 -10.86 -31.32 1.08
N LEU A 252 -10.45 -30.05 1.07
CA LEU A 252 -9.57 -29.51 2.09
C LEU A 252 -10.39 -29.35 3.36
N SER A 253 -9.81 -29.69 4.51
CA SER A 253 -10.33 -29.24 5.80
C SER A 253 -10.13 -27.72 5.91
N LEU A 254 -11.01 -26.97 5.25
CA LEU A 254 -11.05 -25.52 5.31
C LEU A 254 -11.75 -25.15 6.60
N SER A 255 -11.00 -24.90 7.69
CA SER A 255 -11.58 -24.05 8.73
C SER A 255 -11.85 -22.70 8.07
N LYS A 256 -13.14 -22.35 7.97
CA LYS A 256 -13.61 -21.09 7.40
C LYS A 256 -14.14 -20.27 8.56
N GLU A 257 -13.24 -19.56 9.21
CA GLU A 257 -13.66 -18.55 10.16
C GLU A 257 -13.82 -17.23 9.41
N ASN A 258 -15.05 -16.70 9.44
CA ASN A 258 -15.33 -15.34 9.02
C ASN A 258 -15.03 -14.43 10.21
N ILE A 259 -13.99 -13.62 10.08
CA ILE A 259 -13.49 -12.75 11.13
C ILE A 259 -13.86 -11.32 10.78
N LYS A 260 -14.65 -10.67 11.64
CA LYS A 260 -14.92 -9.25 11.49
C LYS A 260 -13.65 -8.49 11.87
N ALA A 261 -13.12 -7.70 10.95
CA ALA A 261 -11.89 -6.98 11.15
C ALA A 261 -12.05 -5.50 10.82
N ASN A 262 -11.30 -4.69 11.57
CA ASN A 262 -11.12 -3.27 11.31
C ASN A 262 -9.70 -3.03 10.83
N TYR A 263 -9.53 -2.34 9.71
CA TYR A 263 -8.23 -2.01 9.15
C TYR A 263 -8.30 -0.75 8.27
N LEU A 264 -7.13 -0.22 7.92
CA LEU A 264 -7.01 0.90 7.00
C LEU A 264 -6.52 0.41 5.65
N VAL A 265 -7.11 0.91 4.57
CA VAL A 265 -6.61 0.71 3.20
C VAL A 265 -6.10 2.04 2.67
N PRO A 266 -4.79 2.20 2.42
CA PRO A 266 -4.26 3.41 1.80
C PRO A 266 -4.91 3.67 0.44
N LEU A 267 -5.14 4.94 0.10
CA LEU A 267 -5.52 5.28 -1.28
C LEU A 267 -4.37 4.90 -2.23
N ASN A 268 -4.71 4.48 -3.45
CA ASN A 268 -3.73 4.09 -4.43
C ASN A 268 -3.12 5.32 -5.12
N SER A 269 -1.84 5.23 -5.52
CA SER A 269 -1.15 6.22 -6.35
C SER A 269 -1.21 7.65 -5.79
N GLN A 270 -1.11 7.79 -4.47
CA GLN A 270 -1.15 9.10 -3.81
C GLN A 270 0.06 9.93 -4.18
N ARG A 271 -0.19 11.20 -4.49
CA ARG A 271 0.85 12.21 -4.69
C ARG A 271 0.38 13.54 -4.13
N PHE A 272 1.11 14.03 -3.13
CA PHE A 272 0.88 15.36 -2.55
C PHE A 272 1.99 16.30 -2.98
N CYS A 273 1.66 17.36 -3.70
CA CYS A 273 2.61 18.36 -4.20
C CYS A 273 2.36 19.71 -3.52
N TYR A 274 3.43 20.34 -3.07
CA TYR A 274 3.43 21.72 -2.61
C TYR A 274 4.16 22.62 -3.62
N TYR A 275 3.59 23.79 -3.89
CA TYR A 275 4.11 24.73 -4.87
C TYR A 275 4.52 26.05 -4.19
N PHE A 276 5.75 26.50 -4.48
CA PHE A 276 6.21 27.82 -4.06
C PHE A 276 5.79 28.85 -5.11
N PRO A 277 5.03 29.91 -4.74
CA PRO A 277 4.53 30.90 -5.70
C PRO A 277 5.60 31.51 -6.62
N ASN A 278 6.81 31.72 -6.10
CA ASN A 278 7.90 32.37 -6.84
C ASN A 278 8.68 31.41 -7.74
N GLU A 279 8.35 30.12 -7.74
CA GLU A 279 9.09 29.08 -8.45
C GLU A 279 8.20 28.21 -9.33
N ILE A 280 6.96 28.65 -9.60
CA ILE A 280 5.98 27.86 -10.36
C ILE A 280 6.54 27.45 -11.73
N SER A 281 7.25 28.35 -12.41
CA SER A 281 7.86 28.09 -13.73
C SER A 281 8.94 27.02 -13.72
N LYS A 282 9.43 26.61 -12.55
CA LYS A 282 10.43 25.54 -12.40
C LYS A 282 9.79 24.16 -12.28
N TYR A 283 8.46 24.07 -12.12
CA TYR A 283 7.77 22.79 -12.00
C TYR A 283 7.39 22.25 -13.37
N LEU A 284 8.04 21.15 -13.77
CA LEU A 284 7.70 20.38 -14.95
C LEU A 284 6.78 19.23 -14.52
N GLU A 285 5.48 19.49 -14.45
CA GLU A 285 4.48 18.47 -14.13
C GLU A 285 3.27 18.57 -15.04
N ASP A 286 3.14 17.62 -15.98
CA ASP A 286 2.04 17.57 -16.96
C ASP A 286 0.65 17.74 -16.32
N GLU A 287 0.44 17.18 -15.12
CA GLU A 287 -0.83 17.31 -14.40
C GLU A 287 -1.11 18.73 -13.89
N LEU A 288 -0.07 19.46 -13.47
CA LEU A 288 -0.24 20.84 -13.03
C LEU A 288 -0.62 21.72 -14.23
N ASP A 289 0.04 21.53 -15.36
CA ASP A 289 -0.25 22.28 -16.59
C ASP A 289 -1.67 22.03 -17.08
N LEU A 290 -2.15 20.77 -17.04
CA LEU A 290 -3.53 20.44 -17.40
C LEU A 290 -4.55 21.18 -16.51
N VAL A 291 -4.35 21.20 -15.19
CA VAL A 291 -5.25 21.90 -14.26
C VAL A 291 -5.17 23.41 -14.44
N LEU A 292 -3.97 23.97 -14.62
CA LEU A 292 -3.79 25.40 -14.84
C LEU A 292 -4.41 25.87 -16.15
N ASN A 293 -4.28 25.11 -17.24
CA ASN A 293 -4.90 25.43 -18.52
C ASN A 293 -6.42 25.37 -18.41
N TYR A 294 -6.97 24.31 -17.80
CA TYR A 294 -8.41 24.19 -17.56
C TYR A 294 -8.97 25.38 -16.77
N LEU A 295 -8.26 25.80 -15.72
CA LEU A 295 -8.67 26.95 -14.92
C LEU A 295 -8.59 28.26 -15.72
N LYS A 296 -7.52 28.49 -16.49
CA LYS A 296 -7.38 29.69 -17.33
C LYS A 296 -8.48 29.80 -18.37
N ASP A 297 -8.82 28.68 -19.03
CA ASP A 297 -9.86 28.64 -20.06
C ASP A 297 -11.25 29.00 -19.52
N LYS A 298 -11.49 28.82 -18.22
CA LYS A 298 -12.74 29.18 -17.55
C LYS A 298 -12.83 30.65 -17.11
N GLN A 299 -11.74 31.39 -17.15
CA GLN A 299 -11.69 32.76 -16.61
C GLN A 299 -12.01 33.76 -17.71
N THR A 300 -12.92 34.68 -17.43
CA THR A 300 -13.31 35.76 -18.35
C THR A 300 -12.37 36.97 -18.27
N GLU A 301 -11.52 37.03 -17.24
CA GLU A 301 -10.57 38.12 -16.98
C GLU A 301 -9.14 37.58 -16.86
N ASN A 302 -8.15 38.46 -17.05
CA ASN A 302 -6.75 38.17 -16.80
C ASN A 302 -6.52 38.01 -15.28
N VAL A 303 -6.80 36.81 -14.76
CA VAL A 303 -6.55 36.45 -13.37
C VAL A 303 -5.21 35.73 -13.24
N ASN A 304 -4.47 36.04 -12.19
CA ASN A 304 -3.26 35.31 -11.86
C ASN A 304 -3.60 34.15 -10.91
N ILE A 305 -3.44 32.92 -11.39
CA ILE A 305 -3.67 31.70 -10.61
C ILE A 305 -2.35 31.29 -9.97
N VAL A 306 -2.33 31.25 -8.65
CA VAL A 306 -1.17 30.84 -7.86
C VAL A 306 -1.44 29.49 -7.20
N PRO A 307 -0.87 28.39 -7.70
CA PRO A 307 -0.95 27.07 -7.06
C PRO A 307 -0.42 27.12 -5.62
N ILE A 308 -1.08 26.39 -4.71
CA ILE A 308 -0.60 26.18 -3.34
C ILE A 308 -0.22 24.71 -3.15
N HIS A 309 -1.19 23.82 -3.29
CA HIS A 309 -0.94 22.39 -3.24
C HIS A 309 -1.90 21.57 -4.08
N LYS A 310 -1.46 20.39 -4.47
CA LYS A 310 -2.23 19.39 -5.22
C LYS A 310 -2.16 18.07 -4.49
N PHE A 311 -3.30 17.40 -4.37
CA PHE A 311 -3.38 16.01 -3.94
C PHE A 311 -4.01 15.18 -5.06
N SER A 312 -3.26 14.23 -5.63
CA SER A 312 -3.79 13.27 -6.60
C SER A 312 -3.80 11.85 -6.04
N TYR A 313 -4.81 11.07 -6.44
CA TYR A 313 -5.01 9.69 -5.99
C TYR A 313 -5.85 8.90 -7.01
N LEU A 314 -5.70 7.58 -7.03
CA LEU A 314 -6.46 6.69 -7.91
C LEU A 314 -7.66 6.09 -7.14
N ARG A 315 -8.86 6.30 -7.67
CA ARG A 315 -10.11 5.76 -7.11
C ARG A 315 -10.94 5.12 -8.21
N LYS A 316 -11.32 3.84 -8.04
CA LYS A 316 -12.13 3.09 -9.02
C LYS A 316 -11.59 3.16 -10.47
N GLY A 317 -10.27 3.18 -10.61
CA GLY A 317 -9.59 3.31 -11.91
C GLY A 317 -9.50 4.74 -12.46
N THR A 318 -10.04 5.72 -11.76
CA THR A 318 -10.04 7.14 -12.15
C THR A 318 -9.00 7.91 -11.35
N ASN A 319 -8.21 8.75 -12.04
CA ASN A 319 -7.25 9.65 -11.41
C ASN A 319 -7.98 10.91 -10.93
N MET A 320 -8.07 11.06 -9.61
CA MET A 320 -8.70 12.17 -8.93
C MET A 320 -7.64 13.21 -8.57
N ILE A 321 -7.99 14.49 -8.61
CA ILE A 321 -7.10 15.60 -8.26
C ILE A 321 -7.86 16.61 -7.40
N VAL A 322 -7.43 16.87 -6.18
CA VAL A 322 -7.88 18.03 -5.38
C VAL A 322 -6.79 19.09 -5.46
N PHE A 323 -7.13 20.26 -5.98
CA PHE A 323 -6.19 21.35 -6.22
C PHE A 323 -6.58 22.60 -5.47
N LYS A 324 -5.66 23.12 -4.68
CA LYS A 324 -5.81 24.34 -3.91
C LYS A 324 -4.93 25.43 -4.51
N TYR A 325 -5.53 26.59 -4.75
CA TYR A 325 -4.89 27.69 -5.46
C TYR A 325 -5.47 29.03 -5.01
N LYS A 326 -4.76 30.11 -5.29
CA LYS A 326 -5.27 31.47 -5.11
C LYS A 326 -5.60 32.10 -6.44
N VAL A 327 -6.72 32.79 -6.50
CA VAL A 327 -7.06 33.68 -7.60
C VAL A 327 -6.67 35.09 -7.17
N LYS A 328 -5.75 35.70 -7.89
CA LYS A 328 -5.34 37.10 -7.67
C LYS A 328 -5.88 37.95 -8.81
N THR A 329 -6.74 38.89 -8.45
CA THR A 329 -7.14 40.01 -9.30
C THR A 329 -6.39 41.27 -8.87
N SER A 330 -6.62 42.39 -9.55
CA SER A 330 -6.05 43.69 -9.14
C SER A 330 -6.60 44.21 -7.80
N LYS A 331 -7.71 43.65 -7.30
CA LYS A 331 -8.41 44.14 -6.12
C LYS A 331 -8.49 43.12 -4.99
N GLU A 332 -8.49 41.83 -5.30
CA GLU A 332 -8.80 40.77 -4.34
C GLU A 332 -7.91 39.53 -4.53
N GLU A 333 -7.69 38.83 -3.42
CA GLU A 333 -7.02 37.53 -3.38
C GLU A 333 -7.96 36.53 -2.72
N GLU A 334 -8.45 35.56 -3.50
CA GLU A 334 -9.40 34.54 -3.03
C GLU A 334 -8.73 33.17 -3.04
N LEU A 335 -8.91 32.40 -1.96
CA LEU A 335 -8.44 31.03 -1.86
C LEU A 335 -9.51 30.06 -2.37
N LYS A 336 -9.18 29.27 -3.39
CA LYS A 336 -10.08 28.28 -3.97
C LYS A 336 -9.54 26.87 -3.83
N THR A 337 -10.45 25.91 -3.73
CA THR A 337 -10.14 24.48 -3.82
C THR A 337 -11.14 23.85 -4.75
N GLU A 338 -10.67 23.08 -5.71
CA GLU A 338 -11.50 22.36 -6.67
C GLU A 338 -11.08 20.90 -6.77
N HIS A 339 -12.03 20.07 -7.17
CA HIS A 339 -11.85 18.65 -7.37
C HIS A 339 -12.00 18.33 -8.86
N TYR A 340 -11.08 17.55 -9.41
CA TYR A 340 -11.04 17.19 -10.83
C TYR A 340 -10.87 15.70 -11.03
N VAL A 341 -11.28 15.27 -12.22
CA VAL A 341 -10.95 13.96 -12.81
C VAL A 341 -9.98 14.18 -13.97
N LYS A 342 -8.87 13.44 -13.98
CA LYS A 342 -7.92 13.43 -15.09
C LYS A 342 -8.26 12.30 -16.08
N ASN A 343 -8.47 12.69 -17.33
CA ASN A 343 -8.71 11.80 -18.47
C ASN A 343 -7.58 11.97 -19.49
N ASN A 344 -6.58 11.10 -19.43
CA ASN A 344 -5.38 11.15 -20.28
C ASN A 344 -4.73 12.56 -20.29
N ASN A 345 -5.06 13.36 -21.31
CA ASN A 345 -4.50 14.69 -21.60
C ASN A 345 -5.48 15.83 -21.31
N SER A 346 -6.52 15.59 -20.51
CA SER A 346 -7.44 16.64 -20.05
C SER A 346 -7.86 16.42 -18.61
N VAL A 347 -8.42 17.48 -18.01
CA VAL A 347 -9.08 17.43 -16.71
C VAL A 347 -10.49 18.00 -16.83
N ILE A 348 -11.40 17.51 -16.01
CA ILE A 348 -12.76 18.02 -15.88
C ILE A 348 -13.10 18.21 -14.40
N ALA A 349 -13.90 19.23 -14.09
CA ALA A 349 -14.41 19.42 -12.73
C ALA A 349 -15.23 18.20 -12.30
N PHE A 350 -15.02 17.77 -11.07
CA PHE A 350 -15.71 16.63 -10.47
C PHE A 350 -16.86 17.12 -9.59
N GLU A 351 -18.08 16.86 -10.03
CA GLU A 351 -19.31 17.28 -9.33
C GLU A 351 -19.89 16.20 -8.42
N GLY A 352 -19.54 14.93 -8.65
CA GLY A 352 -19.94 13.84 -7.77
C GLY A 352 -19.24 13.97 -6.42
N ARG A 353 -19.96 13.89 -5.30
CA ARG A 353 -19.30 13.81 -3.99
C ARG A 353 -19.85 12.62 -3.24
N SER A 354 -19.21 11.46 -3.42
CA SER A 354 -19.35 10.44 -2.39
C SER A 354 -18.85 11.01 -1.06
N GLU A 355 -19.34 10.49 0.06
CA GLU A 355 -18.93 10.96 1.40
C GLU A 355 -17.40 10.97 1.56
N LEU A 356 -16.74 9.93 1.06
CA LEU A 356 -15.27 9.87 1.05
C LEU A 356 -14.61 10.97 0.20
N ASP A 357 -15.14 11.28 -0.98
CA ASP A 357 -14.57 12.36 -1.82
C ASP A 357 -14.77 13.73 -1.17
N LYS A 358 -15.89 13.89 -0.45
CA LYS A 358 -16.18 15.08 0.35
C LYS A 358 -15.16 15.20 1.48
N ASP A 359 -14.89 14.13 2.23
CA ASP A 359 -13.91 14.17 3.33
C ASP A 359 -12.50 14.50 2.84
N ILE A 360 -12.05 13.88 1.74
CA ILE A 360 -10.75 14.22 1.14
C ILE A 360 -10.72 15.69 0.73
N TYR A 361 -11.76 16.15 0.03
CA TYR A 361 -11.86 17.55 -0.38
C TYR A 361 -11.80 18.50 0.83
N GLU A 362 -12.54 18.21 1.91
CA GLU A 362 -12.58 19.04 3.11
C GLU A 362 -11.23 19.05 3.86
N ILE A 363 -10.53 17.91 3.93
CA ILE A 363 -9.18 17.84 4.51
C ILE A 363 -8.22 18.75 3.73
N ILE A 364 -8.19 18.63 2.40
CA ILE A 364 -7.27 19.37 1.54
C ILE A 364 -7.65 20.87 1.46
N ARG A 365 -8.95 21.19 1.49
CA ARG A 365 -9.49 22.56 1.53
C ARG A 365 -9.17 23.23 2.86
N GLY A 366 -9.43 22.54 3.97
CA GLY A 366 -9.36 23.13 5.31
C GLY A 366 -7.94 23.28 5.84
N LEU A 367 -7.04 22.33 5.56
CA LEU A 367 -5.69 22.37 6.13
C LEU A 367 -4.69 23.17 5.30
N LYS A 368 -3.78 23.83 6.00
CA LYS A 368 -2.49 24.29 5.45
C LYS A 368 -1.62 23.10 5.12
N SER A 369 -0.82 23.19 4.05
CA SER A 369 0.04 22.09 3.58
C SER A 369 1.01 21.58 4.65
N VAL A 370 1.53 22.48 5.49
CA VAL A 370 2.40 22.12 6.63
C VAL A 370 1.67 21.25 7.64
N ALA A 371 0.41 21.55 7.94
CA ALA A 371 -0.37 20.76 8.89
C ALA A 371 -0.66 19.35 8.37
N ILE A 372 -0.93 19.20 7.06
CA ILE A 372 -1.08 17.90 6.39
C ILE A 372 0.18 17.06 6.58
N ASN A 373 1.36 17.64 6.33
CA ASN A 373 2.65 16.97 6.52
C ASN A 373 2.87 16.58 7.98
N GLU A 374 2.54 17.46 8.92
CA GLU A 374 2.72 17.19 10.34
C GLU A 374 1.79 16.08 10.85
N PHE A 375 0.52 16.06 10.45
CA PHE A 375 -0.36 14.91 10.75
C PHE A 375 0.21 13.59 10.23
N SER A 376 0.88 13.63 9.09
CA SER A 376 1.44 12.45 8.43
C SER A 376 2.77 12.01 9.02
N ASN A 377 3.53 12.92 9.62
CA ASN A 377 4.80 12.62 10.26
C ASN A 377 4.61 11.66 11.44
N GLY A 378 5.43 10.60 11.49
CA GLY A 378 5.45 9.59 12.57
C GLY A 378 5.87 10.19 13.91
N ASP A 379 6.84 11.09 13.87
CA ASP A 379 7.42 11.68 15.07
C ASP A 379 6.64 12.91 15.53
N ASN A 380 6.66 13.15 16.84
CA ASN A 380 6.13 14.38 17.40
C ASN A 380 7.06 15.55 17.07
N ASN A 381 6.51 16.63 16.53
CA ASN A 381 7.24 17.87 16.30
C ASN A 381 6.90 18.88 17.40
N PRO A 382 7.85 19.30 18.26
CA PRO A 382 7.57 20.24 19.35
C PRO A 382 6.91 21.56 18.92
N ASN A 383 7.09 21.95 17.66
CA ASN A 383 6.47 23.16 17.08
C ASN A 383 4.97 22.99 16.77
N TYR A 384 4.45 21.76 16.83
CA TYR A 384 3.05 21.42 16.52
C TYR A 384 2.39 20.60 17.63
N PRO A 385 2.36 21.10 18.89
CA PRO A 385 1.91 20.32 20.03
C PRO A 385 0.42 19.93 19.95
N GLU A 386 -0.43 20.76 19.34
CA GLU A 386 -1.85 20.45 19.15
C GLU A 386 -2.05 19.31 18.15
N ILE A 387 -1.28 19.32 17.04
CA ILE A 387 -1.30 18.21 16.07
C ILE A 387 -0.78 16.93 16.72
N ASN A 388 0.33 16.99 17.47
CA ASN A 388 0.89 15.81 18.16
C ASN A 388 -0.12 15.14 19.09
N LYS A 389 -0.94 15.93 19.81
CA LYS A 389 -2.02 15.40 20.65
C LYS A 389 -3.07 14.66 19.83
N LEU A 390 -3.31 15.08 18.60
CA LEU A 390 -4.38 14.55 17.75
C LEU A 390 -3.95 13.39 16.85
N LYS A 391 -2.65 13.26 16.53
CA LYS A 391 -2.11 12.17 15.68
C LYS A 391 -2.60 10.77 16.07
N PRO A 392 -2.62 10.36 17.36
CA PRO A 392 -3.04 9.00 17.73
C PRO A 392 -4.50 8.67 17.39
N PHE A 393 -5.36 9.68 17.25
CA PHE A 393 -6.78 9.47 16.92
C PHE A 393 -7.01 9.28 15.42
N VAL A 394 -6.13 9.85 14.59
CA VAL A 394 -6.31 9.89 13.14
C VAL A 394 -5.39 8.94 12.38
N LYS A 395 -4.23 8.58 12.95
CA LYS A 395 -3.27 7.69 12.30
C LYS A 395 -3.51 6.22 12.64
N ASP A 396 -3.22 5.36 11.67
CA ASP A 396 -3.01 3.95 11.93
C ASP A 396 -1.54 3.66 12.29
N ALA A 397 -1.30 2.38 12.52
CA ALA A 397 0.00 1.81 12.82
C ALA A 397 1.13 2.12 11.83
N ASN A 398 0.77 2.28 10.56
CA ASN A 398 1.71 2.49 9.47
C ASN A 398 1.91 3.99 9.21
N GLY A 399 1.34 4.84 10.07
CA GLY A 399 1.37 6.28 9.90
C GLY A 399 0.38 6.79 8.85
N VAL A 400 -0.52 5.95 8.33
CA VAL A 400 -1.50 6.35 7.33
C VAL A 400 -2.68 7.00 8.05
N LEU A 401 -3.11 8.17 7.56
CA LEU A 401 -4.19 8.94 8.14
C LEU A 401 -5.54 8.38 7.69
N ASN A 402 -6.39 8.03 8.63
CA ASN A 402 -7.77 7.67 8.37
C ASN A 402 -8.57 8.92 7.95
N ILE A 403 -9.08 8.92 6.74
CA ILE A 403 -9.78 10.06 6.12
C ILE A 403 -10.99 10.48 6.97
N GLU A 404 -11.89 9.55 7.30
CA GLU A 404 -13.10 9.84 8.09
C GLU A 404 -12.74 10.42 9.46
N LYS A 405 -11.76 9.82 10.15
CA LYS A 405 -11.35 10.28 11.48
C LYS A 405 -10.65 11.63 11.41
N LEU A 406 -9.82 11.86 10.39
CA LEU A 406 -9.15 13.14 10.23
C LEU A 406 -10.18 14.23 9.95
N ALA A 407 -11.08 14.06 8.99
CA ALA A 407 -12.16 15.01 8.71
C ALA A 407 -12.96 15.35 9.98
N LYS A 408 -13.36 14.33 10.75
CA LYS A 408 -14.06 14.50 12.02
C LYS A 408 -13.22 15.26 13.07
N VAL A 409 -11.94 14.91 13.23
CA VAL A 409 -11.05 15.61 14.17
C VAL A 409 -10.87 17.07 13.80
N LEU A 410 -10.74 17.38 12.50
CA LEU A 410 -10.67 18.75 12.02
C LEU A 410 -11.95 19.52 12.32
N GLU A 411 -13.11 18.88 12.20
CA GLU A 411 -14.42 19.48 12.50
C GLU A 411 -14.61 19.74 14.00
N GLU A 412 -14.32 18.76 14.85
CA GLU A 412 -14.52 18.84 16.29
C GLU A 412 -13.49 19.72 17.00
N ASN A 413 -12.32 19.95 16.38
CA ASN A 413 -11.21 20.68 16.99
C ASN A 413 -10.85 21.98 16.24
N LYS A 414 -11.80 22.59 15.51
CA LYS A 414 -11.58 23.82 14.72
C LYS A 414 -10.88 24.93 15.51
N THR A 415 -11.34 25.21 16.73
CA THR A 415 -10.76 26.26 17.58
C THR A 415 -9.32 25.96 17.97
N LEU A 416 -9.03 24.71 18.36
CA LEU A 416 -7.69 24.26 18.71
C LEU A 416 -6.74 24.30 17.50
N LEU A 417 -7.27 24.02 16.31
CA LEU A 417 -6.52 23.93 15.06
C LEU A 417 -6.54 25.22 14.23
N ALA A 418 -7.12 26.31 14.72
CA ALA A 418 -7.37 27.53 13.94
C ALA A 418 -6.11 28.07 13.23
N LYS A 419 -4.92 27.96 13.84
CA LYS A 419 -3.65 28.40 13.22
C LYS A 419 -3.19 27.51 12.05
N TYR A 420 -3.70 26.30 11.96
CA TYR A 420 -3.39 25.29 10.93
C TYR A 420 -4.44 25.17 9.83
N LEU A 421 -5.61 25.77 10.05
CA LEU A 421 -6.68 25.82 9.09
C LEU A 421 -6.56 27.08 8.22
N ASP A 422 -6.94 26.95 6.96
CA ASP A 422 -7.21 28.09 6.11
C ASP A 422 -8.69 28.46 6.26
N ASN A 423 -8.94 29.73 6.59
CA ASN A 423 -10.28 30.27 6.86
C ASN A 423 -11.13 30.40 5.60
#